data_AF-A0A9E5KGX4-F1
#
_entry.id   AF-A0A9E5KGX4-F1
#
_cell.length_a   1.000
_cell.length_b   1.000
_cell.length_c   1.000
_cell.angle_alpha   90.00
_cell.angle_beta   90.00
_cell.angle_gamma   90.00
#
_symmetry.space_group_name_H-M   'P 1'
#
loop_
_entity.id
_entity.type
_entity.pdbx_description
1 polymer ?
#
loop_
_entity_poly.entity_id
_entity_poly.type
_entity_poly.pdbx_seq_one_letter_code
_entity_poly.pdbx_strand_id
1 'polypeptide(L)'
;MSSQATKIAGGLVALALRPFLGDVSGDLVRMITRGPADQTQRLMQVMTESQDRGWRTLEIGLRGSSWWGRAANRLMGRGQEVALQGQIEAFLRDMESRGDGSNPIDSDFRERCLGELKHARTGGLVPGPSIPVDRFPEEIRIFPAGANTTQIRQAETQALGQIYRALLASGHANLARYIELAPMGDAPLLIVAVQYFFRRAIEADQGLAHLLQVQQLEQIDSQIGQALEGLDRGFRNLGDQINSVFDELSAQVSEVKSSVDGVHDKLDLLKGKMELDEARRQDVQDAVDKKHHELVAMISQLSEQVARLSGNAVPTATPVRIEDTRAVDDLRRQAGAALAQRQASENPEERKQAIALAEVTQRFDAAMHRAFPHLMAPTAAERSGIRPAISSGASSLFNRSASPPPRKRPPADGPARFSVSVYRGSSPCAGIRFSLVPEAGGQATVLTSNNRGLIDGPEVPAGSYRLSLCDQ
;
A
#
# COMPACT_ATOMS: atom_id res chain seq x y z
N MET A 1 -50.97 10.05 14.13
CA MET A 1 -49.72 10.84 13.97
C MET A 1 -48.63 10.49 14.99
N SER A 2 -48.95 10.16 16.25
CA SER A 2 -47.96 9.75 17.28
C SER A 2 -46.96 8.66 16.86
N SER A 3 -47.38 7.68 16.05
CA SER A 3 -46.50 6.56 15.63
C SER A 3 -45.35 6.98 14.71
N GLN A 4 -45.53 7.98 13.83
CA GLN A 4 -44.46 8.41 12.91
C GLN A 4 -43.39 9.25 13.61
N ALA A 5 -43.81 10.19 14.47
CA ALA A 5 -42.89 11.00 15.26
C ALA A 5 -41.96 10.14 16.15
N THR A 6 -42.50 9.03 16.64
CA THR A 6 -41.73 8.05 17.42
C THR A 6 -40.62 7.43 16.57
N LYS A 7 -40.97 6.84 15.40
CA LYS A 7 -39.99 6.23 14.49
C LYS A 7 -38.88 7.19 14.04
N ILE A 8 -39.23 8.46 13.87
CA ILE A 8 -38.29 9.55 13.54
C ILE A 8 -37.29 9.77 14.68
N ALA A 9 -37.77 9.82 15.93
CA ALA A 9 -36.93 9.99 17.11
C ALA A 9 -35.93 8.84 17.30
N GLY A 10 -36.38 7.59 17.13
CA GLY A 10 -35.52 6.41 17.21
C GLY A 10 -34.41 6.37 16.17
N GLY A 11 -34.70 6.85 14.96
CA GLY A 11 -33.69 6.99 13.93
C GLY A 11 -32.58 7.99 14.30
N LEU A 12 -32.94 9.09 14.95
CA LEU A 12 -32.00 10.13 15.41
C LEU A 12 -31.15 9.70 16.61
N VAL A 13 -31.59 8.71 17.38
CA VAL A 13 -30.80 8.12 18.48
C VAL A 13 -29.55 7.44 17.98
N ALA A 14 -29.74 6.57 16.99
CA ALA A 14 -28.67 5.86 16.31
C ALA A 14 -27.56 6.81 15.85
N LEU A 15 -28.02 7.91 15.25
CA LEU A 15 -27.22 8.97 14.67
C LEU A 15 -26.36 9.68 15.71
N ALA A 16 -26.92 9.99 16.88
CA ALA A 16 -26.22 10.67 17.96
C ALA A 16 -25.12 9.78 18.56
N LEU A 17 -25.37 8.47 18.61
CA LEU A 17 -24.50 7.51 19.28
C LEU A 17 -23.29 7.09 18.43
N ARG A 18 -23.32 7.22 17.10
CA ARG A 18 -22.22 6.80 16.20
C ARG A 18 -20.80 7.23 16.61
N PRO A 19 -20.53 8.50 16.99
CA PRO A 19 -19.18 8.93 17.37
C PRO A 19 -18.65 8.20 18.62
N PHE A 20 -19.57 7.72 19.46
CA PHE A 20 -19.28 6.98 20.69
C PHE A 20 -19.32 5.47 20.46
N LEU A 21 -20.10 5.03 19.47
CA LEU A 21 -20.40 3.63 19.25
C LEU A 21 -19.33 2.88 18.46
N GLY A 22 -18.44 3.53 17.70
CA GLY A 22 -17.40 2.83 16.92
C GLY A 22 -17.90 1.51 16.28
N ASP A 23 -17.13 0.43 16.42
CA ASP A 23 -17.56 -0.96 16.14
C ASP A 23 -18.21 -1.66 17.38
N VAL A 24 -18.59 -0.88 18.38
CA VAL A 24 -18.90 -1.26 19.79
C VAL A 24 -20.39 -1.26 20.12
N SER A 25 -21.27 -1.33 19.11
CA SER A 25 -22.73 -1.28 19.32
C SER A 25 -23.24 -2.34 20.31
N GLY A 26 -22.52 -3.47 20.46
CA GLY A 26 -22.91 -4.57 21.34
C GLY A 26 -22.85 -4.25 22.82
N ASP A 27 -21.79 -3.58 23.28
CA ASP A 27 -21.61 -3.36 24.72
C ASP A 27 -22.42 -2.17 25.23
N LEU A 28 -22.67 -1.16 24.39
CA LEU A 28 -23.66 -0.12 24.71
C LEU A 28 -25.08 -0.70 24.83
N VAL A 29 -25.48 -1.60 23.92
CA VAL A 29 -26.79 -2.28 24.03
C VAL A 29 -26.85 -3.11 25.31
N ARG A 30 -25.77 -3.81 25.69
CA ARG A 30 -25.69 -4.50 26.98
C ARG A 30 -25.76 -3.55 28.16
N MET A 31 -25.09 -2.41 28.11
CA MET A 31 -25.16 -1.36 29.14
C MET A 31 -26.59 -0.81 29.26
N ILE A 32 -27.27 -0.55 28.16
CA ILE A 32 -28.65 -0.04 28.18
C ILE A 32 -29.62 -1.10 28.72
N THR A 33 -29.39 -2.38 28.39
CA THR A 33 -30.26 -3.49 28.78
C THR A 33 -29.97 -4.06 30.17
N ARG A 34 -28.74 -3.95 30.68
CA ARG A 34 -28.30 -4.49 31.99
C ARG A 34 -27.91 -3.41 33.00
N GLY A 35 -27.67 -2.19 32.55
CA GLY A 35 -27.23 -1.09 33.40
C GLY A 35 -28.32 -0.66 34.38
N PRO A 36 -27.95 0.09 35.43
CA PRO A 36 -28.89 0.69 36.35
C PRO A 36 -29.92 1.52 35.59
N ALA A 37 -31.20 1.35 35.91
CA ALA A 37 -32.31 2.07 35.24
C ALA A 37 -32.07 3.59 35.16
N ASP A 38 -31.45 4.16 36.20
CA ASP A 38 -31.10 5.58 36.28
C ASP A 38 -30.13 6.03 35.18
N GLN A 39 -29.14 5.22 34.82
CA GLN A 39 -28.14 5.58 33.79
C GLN A 39 -28.75 5.55 32.40
N THR A 40 -29.56 4.53 32.11
CA THR A 40 -30.33 4.46 30.87
C THR A 40 -31.25 5.67 30.77
N GLN A 41 -32.00 6.00 31.82
CA GLN A 41 -32.88 7.17 31.82
C GLN A 41 -32.12 8.49 31.58
N ARG A 42 -30.95 8.68 32.20
CA ARG A 42 -30.10 9.86 31.95
C ARG A 42 -29.60 9.92 30.51
N LEU A 43 -29.12 8.81 29.96
CA LEU A 43 -28.69 8.75 28.57
C LEU A 43 -29.84 9.12 27.62
N MET A 44 -31.04 8.60 27.89
CA MET A 44 -32.24 8.91 27.11
C MET A 44 -32.62 10.38 27.19
N GLN A 45 -32.50 10.98 28.37
CA GLN A 45 -32.74 12.40 28.57
C GLN A 45 -31.72 13.25 27.78
N VAL A 46 -30.42 12.99 27.95
CA VAL A 46 -29.33 13.67 27.23
C VAL A 46 -29.55 13.60 25.73
N MET A 47 -29.98 12.45 25.22
CA MET A 47 -30.24 12.26 23.81
C MET A 47 -31.45 13.04 23.31
N THR A 48 -32.57 13.01 24.05
CA THR A 48 -33.77 13.80 23.73
C THR A 48 -33.45 15.30 23.71
N GLU A 49 -32.70 15.78 24.70
CA GLU A 49 -32.25 17.17 24.77
C GLU A 49 -31.34 17.52 23.59
N SER A 50 -30.46 16.61 23.19
CA SER A 50 -29.51 16.83 22.08
C SER A 50 -30.21 16.88 20.73
N GLN A 51 -31.23 16.04 20.52
CA GLN A 51 -32.09 16.09 19.34
C GLN A 51 -32.81 17.44 19.26
N ASP A 52 -33.46 17.87 20.34
CA ASP A 52 -34.16 19.15 20.38
C ASP A 52 -33.22 20.34 20.15
N ARG A 53 -32.02 20.34 20.75
CA ARG A 53 -30.99 21.37 20.50
C ARG A 53 -30.47 21.34 19.06
N GLY A 54 -30.31 20.16 18.46
CA GLY A 54 -29.93 20.01 17.06
C GLY A 54 -30.96 20.67 16.13
N TRP A 55 -32.25 20.37 16.31
CA TRP A 55 -33.33 21.00 15.56
C TRP A 55 -33.42 22.51 15.78
N ARG A 56 -33.27 22.98 17.04
CA ARG A 56 -33.23 24.42 17.33
C ARG A 56 -32.06 25.09 16.63
N THR A 57 -30.90 24.47 16.58
CA THR A 57 -29.71 25.02 15.92
C THR A 57 -29.92 25.15 14.41
N LEU A 58 -30.64 24.22 13.80
CA LEU A 58 -31.07 24.35 12.42
C LEU A 58 -32.08 25.49 12.21
N GLU A 59 -33.07 25.62 13.10
CA GLU A 59 -34.03 26.74 13.08
C GLU A 59 -33.31 28.09 13.14
N ILE A 60 -32.27 28.14 13.97
CA ILE A 60 -31.38 29.27 14.18
C ILE A 60 -30.59 29.60 12.91
N GLY A 61 -29.95 28.60 12.30
CA GLY A 61 -29.21 28.76 11.05
C GLY A 61 -30.09 29.28 9.91
N LEU A 62 -31.35 28.82 9.85
CA LEU A 62 -32.33 29.28 8.86
C LEU A 62 -32.74 30.76 9.03
N ARG A 63 -32.73 31.29 10.25
CA ARG A 63 -33.07 32.71 10.53
C ARG A 63 -31.96 33.70 10.17
N GLY A 64 -30.71 33.23 10.07
CA GLY A 64 -29.55 34.06 9.76
C GLY A 64 -29.09 34.98 10.90
N SER A 65 -27.98 35.69 10.64
CA SER A 65 -27.20 36.44 11.64
C SER A 65 -27.88 37.70 12.21
N SER A 66 -28.82 38.30 11.47
CA SER A 66 -29.48 39.57 11.84
C SER A 66 -30.41 39.45 13.04
N TRP A 67 -30.97 38.26 13.25
CA TRP A 67 -31.78 37.94 14.43
C TRP A 67 -30.90 37.60 15.64
N TRP A 68 -29.78 36.93 15.39
CA TRP A 68 -28.88 36.39 16.42
C TRP A 68 -28.09 37.42 17.20
N GLY A 69 -27.65 38.52 16.57
CA GLY A 69 -26.97 39.59 17.30
C GLY A 69 -27.74 40.13 18.52
N ARG A 70 -29.07 39.95 18.54
CA ARG A 70 -29.96 40.37 19.64
C ARG A 70 -30.38 39.22 20.58
N ALA A 71 -30.55 38.00 20.06
CA ALA A 71 -30.98 36.85 20.85
C ALA A 71 -29.82 36.12 21.56
N ALA A 72 -28.63 36.07 20.94
CA ALA A 72 -27.46 35.34 21.46
C ALA A 72 -27.06 35.80 22.85
N ASN A 73 -27.03 37.12 23.07
CA ASN A 73 -26.65 37.72 24.35
C ASN A 73 -27.61 37.42 25.50
N ARG A 74 -28.85 36.96 25.23
CA ARG A 74 -29.86 36.68 26.25
C ARG A 74 -30.14 35.19 26.46
N LEU A 75 -29.96 34.36 25.44
CA LEU A 75 -30.42 32.97 25.46
C LEU A 75 -29.29 31.93 25.59
N MET A 76 -28.05 32.24 25.18
CA MET A 76 -26.98 31.24 25.15
C MET A 76 -25.94 31.48 26.25
N GLY A 77 -26.07 30.72 27.34
CA GLY A 77 -25.13 30.73 28.45
C GLY A 77 -23.77 30.07 28.19
N ARG A 78 -23.44 29.62 26.97
CA ARG A 78 -22.16 28.93 26.67
C ARG A 78 -21.71 29.18 25.22
N GLY A 79 -20.52 29.76 25.03
CA GLY A 79 -19.97 30.18 23.72
C GLY A 79 -19.72 29.08 22.68
N GLN A 80 -19.98 27.81 23.01
CA GLN A 80 -19.79 26.67 22.11
C GLN A 80 -20.93 26.55 21.08
N GLU A 81 -22.17 26.84 21.45
CA GLU A 81 -23.32 26.80 20.53
C GLU A 81 -23.15 27.80 19.37
N VAL A 82 -22.54 28.94 19.67
CA VAL A 82 -22.18 29.98 18.69
C VAL A 82 -21.21 29.45 17.62
N ALA A 83 -20.29 28.55 17.99
CA ALA A 83 -19.32 28.02 17.05
C ALA A 83 -19.96 27.08 16.01
N LEU A 84 -20.81 26.14 16.46
CA LEU A 84 -21.54 25.24 15.55
C LEU A 84 -22.49 26.04 14.64
N GLN A 85 -23.19 27.03 15.20
CA GLN A 85 -24.03 27.93 14.41
C GLN A 85 -23.22 28.65 13.33
N GLY A 86 -22.06 29.22 13.68
CA GLY A 86 -21.20 29.90 12.71
C GLY A 86 -20.76 29.00 11.57
N GLN A 87 -20.54 27.70 11.84
CA GLN A 87 -20.24 26.70 10.80
C GLN A 87 -21.45 26.43 9.90
N ILE A 88 -22.65 26.27 10.47
CA ILE A 88 -23.88 26.07 9.69
C ILE A 88 -24.17 27.30 8.83
N GLU A 89 -24.05 28.50 9.37
CA GLU A 89 -24.23 29.74 8.61
C GLU A 89 -23.20 29.89 7.49
N ALA A 90 -21.93 29.58 7.76
CA ALA A 90 -20.87 29.62 6.75
C ALA A 90 -21.16 28.61 5.63
N PHE A 91 -21.63 27.41 5.97
CA PHE A 91 -22.03 26.40 4.99
C PHE A 91 -23.21 26.86 4.14
N LEU A 92 -24.27 27.38 4.75
CA LEU A 92 -25.45 27.86 4.01
C LEU A 92 -25.10 29.06 3.11
N ARG A 93 -24.14 29.90 3.52
CA ARG A 93 -23.61 31.00 2.70
C ARG A 93 -22.75 30.49 1.54
N ASP A 94 -21.93 29.46 1.77
CA ASP A 94 -21.15 28.82 0.70
C ASP A 94 -22.10 28.23 -0.36
N MET A 95 -23.17 27.54 0.07
CA MET A 95 -24.20 27.02 -0.82
C MET A 95 -24.92 28.12 -1.62
N GLU A 96 -25.27 29.25 -0.98
CA GLU A 96 -25.80 30.44 -1.67
C GLU A 96 -24.84 30.94 -2.75
N SER A 97 -23.55 30.98 -2.45
CA SER A 97 -22.54 31.54 -3.36
C SER A 97 -22.21 30.66 -4.56
N ARG A 98 -22.38 29.33 -4.44
CA ARG A 98 -22.05 28.38 -5.51
C ARG A 98 -23.00 28.46 -6.69
N GLY A 99 -24.22 28.95 -6.49
CA GLY A 99 -25.07 29.51 -7.55
C GLY A 99 -25.24 28.66 -8.82
N ASP A 100 -25.13 27.33 -8.73
CA ASP A 100 -25.12 26.43 -9.89
C ASP A 100 -26.51 26.25 -10.53
N GLY A 101 -27.51 27.03 -10.08
CA GLY A 101 -28.90 26.97 -10.53
C GLY A 101 -29.64 25.71 -10.11
N SER A 102 -28.97 24.69 -9.56
CA SER A 102 -29.57 23.39 -9.23
C SER A 102 -30.15 23.34 -7.81
N ASN A 103 -29.62 24.15 -6.89
CA ASN A 103 -30.09 24.25 -5.50
C ASN A 103 -29.94 25.69 -4.94
N PRO A 104 -30.74 26.68 -5.39
CA PRO A 104 -30.69 28.00 -4.79
C PRO A 104 -31.32 27.92 -3.39
N ILE A 105 -30.47 27.78 -2.36
CA ILE A 105 -30.85 28.08 -0.98
C ILE A 105 -30.92 29.61 -0.88
N ASP A 106 -31.96 30.23 -1.45
CA ASP A 106 -32.17 31.66 -1.35
C ASP A 106 -32.83 32.06 -0.01
N SER A 107 -32.97 33.36 0.22
CA SER A 107 -33.64 33.89 1.41
C SER A 107 -35.07 33.36 1.55
N ASP A 108 -35.79 33.25 0.43
CA ASP A 108 -37.18 32.83 0.40
C ASP A 108 -37.32 31.34 0.75
N PHE A 109 -36.39 30.50 0.29
CA PHE A 109 -36.28 29.10 0.66
C PHE A 109 -36.04 28.96 2.17
N ARG A 110 -35.16 29.77 2.75
CA ARG A 110 -34.92 29.75 4.21
C ARG A 110 -36.17 30.13 5.00
N GLU A 111 -36.91 31.15 4.56
CA GLU A 111 -38.15 31.57 5.21
C GLU A 111 -39.25 30.49 5.11
N ARG A 112 -39.42 29.87 3.94
CA ARG A 112 -40.32 28.73 3.74
C ARG A 112 -39.94 27.54 4.63
N CYS A 113 -38.66 27.16 4.66
CA CYS A 113 -38.16 26.11 5.55
C CYS A 113 -38.45 26.40 7.02
N LEU A 114 -38.27 27.65 7.44
CA LEU A 114 -38.53 28.07 8.81
C LEU A 114 -40.02 27.97 9.17
N GLY A 115 -40.91 28.38 8.27
CA GLY A 115 -42.36 28.23 8.42
C GLY A 115 -42.76 26.76 8.53
N GLU A 116 -42.24 25.91 7.65
CA GLU A 116 -42.47 24.46 7.66
C GLU A 116 -41.93 23.80 8.94
N LEU A 117 -40.73 24.18 9.41
CA LEU A 117 -40.14 23.64 10.64
C LEU A 117 -40.98 23.99 11.87
N LYS A 118 -41.46 25.22 11.98
CA LYS A 118 -42.37 25.62 13.07
C LYS A 118 -43.66 24.82 13.01
N HIS A 119 -44.26 24.69 11.83
CA HIS A 119 -45.49 23.92 11.64
C HIS A 119 -45.29 22.44 11.98
N ALA A 120 -44.19 21.83 11.53
CA ALA A 120 -43.84 20.44 11.83
C ALA A 120 -43.60 20.22 13.34
N ARG A 121 -43.02 21.20 14.04
CA ARG A 121 -42.88 21.16 15.51
C ARG A 121 -44.22 21.26 16.22
N THR A 122 -45.09 22.19 15.83
CA THR A 122 -46.43 22.31 16.42
C THR A 122 -47.33 21.11 16.13
N GLY A 123 -47.14 20.47 14.97
CA GLY A 123 -47.82 19.23 14.61
C GLY A 123 -47.23 17.97 15.25
N GLY A 124 -46.15 18.10 16.04
CA GLY A 124 -45.47 16.98 16.69
C GLY A 124 -44.76 16.03 15.74
N LEU A 125 -44.50 16.45 14.49
CA LEU A 125 -43.79 15.64 13.49
C LEU A 125 -42.27 15.68 13.73
N VAL A 126 -41.76 16.85 14.09
CA VAL A 126 -40.40 17.02 14.58
C VAL A 126 -40.42 16.82 16.10
N PRO A 127 -39.57 15.95 16.67
CA PRO A 127 -39.58 15.68 18.10
C PRO A 127 -39.38 16.96 18.89
N GLY A 128 -40.31 17.20 19.81
CA GLY A 128 -40.20 18.26 20.81
C GLY A 128 -39.30 17.83 21.98
N PRO A 129 -39.18 18.68 23.01
CA PRO A 129 -38.34 18.41 24.18
C PRO A 129 -38.73 17.19 25.01
N SER A 130 -39.89 16.56 24.76
CA SER A 130 -40.34 15.36 25.48
C SER A 130 -40.65 14.22 24.52
N ILE A 131 -39.67 13.35 24.26
CA ILE A 131 -39.93 12.02 23.74
C ILE A 131 -40.08 11.10 24.96
N PRO A 132 -41.17 10.30 25.05
CA PRO A 132 -41.35 9.37 26.16
C PRO A 132 -40.21 8.33 26.21
N VAL A 133 -39.56 8.20 27.38
CA VAL A 133 -38.38 7.34 27.60
C VAL A 133 -38.70 5.85 27.39
N ASP A 134 -39.95 5.45 27.63
CA ASP A 134 -40.47 4.09 27.55
C ASP A 134 -40.43 3.48 26.13
N ARG A 135 -40.29 4.30 25.08
CA ARG A 135 -40.36 3.81 23.69
C ARG A 135 -39.01 3.47 23.05
N PHE A 136 -37.93 3.96 23.63
CA PHE A 136 -36.59 3.79 23.06
C PHE A 136 -35.99 2.38 23.13
N PRO A 137 -36.33 1.50 24.10
CA PRO A 137 -35.77 0.15 24.12
C PRO A 137 -36.07 -0.66 22.84
N GLU A 138 -37.22 -0.43 22.20
CA GLU A 138 -37.55 -1.09 20.93
C GLU A 138 -36.74 -0.54 19.76
N GLU A 139 -36.41 0.75 19.77
CA GLU A 139 -35.69 1.41 18.69
C GLU A 139 -34.18 1.15 18.76
N ILE A 140 -33.63 1.05 19.98
CA ILE A 140 -32.23 0.69 20.21
C ILE A 140 -31.96 -0.77 19.82
N ARG A 141 -32.97 -1.66 19.93
CA ARG A 141 -32.88 -3.06 19.46
C ARG A 141 -32.67 -3.21 17.96
N ILE A 142 -32.91 -2.17 17.17
CA ILE A 142 -32.68 -2.17 15.72
C ILE A 142 -31.17 -2.24 15.41
N PHE A 143 -30.30 -1.90 16.37
CA PHE A 143 -28.85 -2.02 16.22
C PHE A 143 -28.39 -3.40 16.67
N PRO A 144 -28.06 -4.32 15.74
CA PRO A 144 -27.45 -5.58 16.14
C PRO A 144 -26.16 -5.30 16.91
N ALA A 145 -25.95 -6.07 17.97
CA ALA A 145 -24.68 -6.07 18.68
C ALA A 145 -23.56 -6.44 17.70
N GLY A 146 -22.57 -5.56 17.53
CA GLY A 146 -21.47 -5.73 16.57
C GLY A 146 -21.78 -5.20 15.15
N ALA A 147 -22.69 -4.24 15.02
CA ALA A 147 -22.92 -3.54 13.76
C ALA A 147 -21.63 -2.80 13.35
N ASN A 148 -21.12 -3.09 12.16
CA ASN A 148 -19.98 -2.37 11.63
C ASN A 148 -20.34 -0.91 11.30
N THR A 149 -19.34 -0.04 11.24
CA THR A 149 -19.52 1.40 10.92
C THR A 149 -20.37 1.65 9.66
N THR A 150 -20.33 0.76 8.66
CA THR A 150 -21.13 0.84 7.43
C THR A 150 -22.62 0.59 7.66
N GLN A 151 -22.97 -0.43 8.45
CA GLN A 151 -24.36 -0.75 8.82
C GLN A 151 -24.97 0.38 9.65
N ILE A 152 -24.18 0.97 10.56
CA ILE A 152 -24.61 2.17 11.31
C ILE A 152 -24.93 3.28 10.32
N ARG A 153 -24.00 3.63 9.41
CA ARG A 153 -24.24 4.68 8.38
C ARG A 153 -25.45 4.39 7.49
N GLN A 154 -25.71 3.13 7.15
CA GLN A 154 -26.89 2.75 6.37
C GLN A 154 -28.18 2.95 7.19
N ALA A 155 -28.20 2.55 8.46
CA ALA A 155 -29.33 2.77 9.35
C ALA A 155 -29.58 4.27 9.59
N GLU A 156 -28.53 5.06 9.72
CA GLU A 156 -28.54 6.53 9.78
C GLU A 156 -29.20 7.15 8.54
N THR A 157 -28.80 6.70 7.36
CA THR A 157 -29.35 7.16 6.07
C THR A 157 -30.80 6.75 5.92
N GLN A 158 -31.14 5.52 6.33
CA GLN A 158 -32.51 5.01 6.32
C GLN A 158 -33.42 5.77 7.30
N ALA A 159 -32.92 6.08 8.50
CA ALA A 159 -33.61 6.90 9.48
C ALA A 159 -33.92 8.28 8.92
N LEU A 160 -32.91 8.98 8.38
CA LEU A 160 -33.12 10.29 7.77
C LEU A 160 -34.09 10.22 6.58
N GLY A 161 -33.99 9.18 5.75
CA GLY A 161 -34.92 8.93 4.65
C GLY A 161 -36.36 8.67 5.10
N GLN A 162 -36.58 8.21 6.34
CA GLN A 162 -37.92 8.12 6.93
C GLN A 162 -38.43 9.50 7.37
N ILE A 163 -37.57 10.32 8.00
CA ILE A 163 -37.90 11.71 8.36
C ILE A 163 -38.26 12.50 7.10
N TYR A 164 -37.44 12.38 6.06
CA TYR A 164 -37.65 13.00 4.76
C TYR A 164 -39.01 12.66 4.16
N ARG A 165 -39.34 11.37 4.06
CA ARG A 165 -40.64 10.91 3.54
C ARG A 165 -41.82 11.39 4.40
N ALA A 166 -41.67 11.43 5.71
CA ALA A 166 -42.71 11.90 6.62
C ALA A 166 -42.95 13.42 6.48
N LEU A 167 -41.89 14.20 6.30
CA LEU A 167 -41.97 15.64 6.00
C LEU A 167 -42.66 15.88 4.66
N LEU A 168 -42.29 15.15 3.60
CA LEU A 168 -42.94 15.25 2.29
C LEU A 168 -44.43 14.91 2.36
N ALA A 169 -44.80 13.81 3.04
CA ALA A 169 -46.19 13.40 3.21
C ALA A 169 -47.03 14.42 3.98
N SER A 170 -46.39 15.26 4.79
CA SER A 170 -47.04 16.34 5.58
C SER A 170 -47.01 17.70 4.87
N GLY A 171 -46.53 17.76 3.61
CA GLY A 171 -46.47 19.00 2.82
C GLY A 171 -45.27 19.90 3.16
N HIS A 172 -44.26 19.39 3.86
CA HIS A 172 -43.05 20.13 4.27
C HIS A 172 -41.88 19.86 3.32
N ALA A 173 -42.05 20.20 2.04
CA ALA A 173 -41.09 19.87 0.99
C ALA A 173 -39.76 20.64 1.09
N ASN A 174 -39.81 21.90 1.51
CA ASN A 174 -38.59 22.71 1.63
C ASN A 174 -37.74 22.22 2.81
N LEU A 175 -38.38 21.93 3.94
CA LEU A 175 -37.72 21.36 5.11
C LEU A 175 -37.15 19.96 4.83
N ALA A 176 -37.87 19.13 4.07
CA ALA A 176 -37.38 17.82 3.65
C ALA A 176 -36.07 17.97 2.84
N ARG A 177 -36.04 18.85 1.84
CA ARG A 177 -34.82 19.16 1.06
C ARG A 177 -33.70 19.72 1.95
N TYR A 178 -34.04 20.55 2.93
CA TYR A 178 -33.06 21.14 3.84
C TYR A 178 -32.37 20.10 4.73
N ILE A 179 -33.10 19.11 5.27
CA ILE A 179 -32.49 18.07 6.10
C ILE A 179 -31.61 17.09 5.32
N GLU A 180 -31.74 17.01 3.99
CA GLU A 180 -30.87 16.21 3.13
C GLU A 180 -29.54 16.91 2.81
N LEU A 181 -29.39 18.20 3.13
CA LEU A 181 -28.15 18.93 2.89
C LEU A 181 -27.01 18.33 3.70
N ALA A 182 -26.05 17.72 3.00
CA ALA A 182 -24.84 17.15 3.57
C ALA A 182 -23.62 17.98 3.16
N PRO A 183 -23.00 18.76 4.08
CA PRO A 183 -21.72 19.40 3.80
C PRO A 183 -20.69 18.36 3.37
N MET A 184 -20.07 18.59 2.20
CA MET A 184 -18.97 17.78 1.65
C MET A 184 -19.28 16.28 1.44
N GLY A 185 -20.56 15.88 1.47
CA GLY A 185 -20.99 14.50 1.22
C GLY A 185 -20.83 13.53 2.39
N ASP A 186 -20.47 14.02 3.59
CA ASP A 186 -20.20 13.15 4.74
C ASP A 186 -21.48 12.80 5.52
N ALA A 187 -22.08 13.81 6.15
CA ALA A 187 -23.24 13.65 7.02
C ALA A 187 -24.18 14.86 6.89
N PRO A 188 -25.50 14.61 6.77
CA PRO A 188 -26.53 15.65 6.80
C PRO A 188 -26.43 16.58 8.02
N LEU A 189 -26.70 17.88 7.83
CA LEU A 189 -26.50 18.92 8.87
C LEU A 189 -27.19 18.60 10.20
N LEU A 190 -28.40 18.02 10.15
CA LEU A 190 -29.14 17.62 11.35
C LEU A 190 -28.33 16.62 12.19
N ILE A 191 -27.70 15.66 11.53
CA ILE A 191 -26.94 14.58 12.18
C ILE A 191 -25.73 15.18 12.90
N VAL A 192 -24.99 16.05 12.20
CA VAL A 192 -23.83 16.76 12.76
C VAL A 192 -24.22 17.59 13.97
N ALA A 193 -25.35 18.31 13.90
CA ALA A 193 -25.83 19.13 15.01
C ALA A 193 -26.21 18.26 16.23
N VAL A 194 -26.98 17.18 16.02
CA VAL A 194 -27.38 16.27 17.10
C VAL A 194 -26.16 15.61 17.76
N GLN A 195 -25.22 15.09 16.96
CA GLN A 195 -23.97 14.50 17.46
C GLN A 195 -23.15 15.50 18.29
N TYR A 196 -23.06 16.75 17.84
CA TYR A 196 -22.37 17.80 18.56
C TYR A 196 -22.97 18.04 19.95
N PHE A 197 -24.29 18.24 20.04
CA PHE A 197 -24.94 18.49 21.33
C PHE A 197 -24.90 17.27 22.24
N PHE A 198 -25.03 16.07 21.67
CA PHE A 198 -24.96 14.82 22.41
C PHE A 198 -23.60 14.64 23.07
N ARG A 199 -22.53 14.88 22.31
CA ARG A 199 -21.17 14.88 22.87
C ARG A 199 -21.00 15.87 24.01
N ARG A 200 -21.50 17.10 23.85
CA ARG A 200 -21.41 18.12 24.91
C ARG A 200 -22.27 17.79 26.13
N ALA A 201 -23.42 17.18 25.93
CA ALA A 201 -24.28 16.75 27.02
C ALA A 201 -23.66 15.59 27.81
N ILE A 202 -23.00 14.63 27.13
CA ILE A 202 -22.18 13.60 27.78
C ILE A 202 -21.02 14.22 28.55
N GLU A 203 -20.25 15.13 27.94
CA GLU A 203 -19.11 15.78 28.59
C GLU A 203 -19.53 16.58 29.85
N ALA A 204 -20.76 17.09 29.87
CA ALA A 204 -21.32 17.80 31.03
C ALA A 204 -21.81 16.86 32.14
N ASP A 205 -22.18 15.61 31.82
CA ASP A 205 -22.57 14.58 32.80
C ASP A 205 -21.37 13.66 33.07
N GLN A 206 -20.62 13.95 34.13
CA GLN A 206 -19.43 13.18 34.53
C GLN A 206 -19.71 11.69 34.71
N GLY A 207 -20.93 11.31 35.13
CA GLY A 207 -21.31 9.92 35.32
C GLY A 207 -21.43 9.19 33.98
N LEU A 208 -22.13 9.79 33.00
CA LEU A 208 -22.23 9.25 31.65
C LEU A 208 -20.88 9.25 30.92
N ALA A 209 -20.08 10.31 31.09
CA ALA A 209 -18.75 10.39 30.50
C ALA A 209 -17.83 9.27 31.01
N HIS A 210 -17.80 9.03 32.32
CA HIS A 210 -16.99 7.95 32.90
C HIS A 210 -17.45 6.58 32.42
N LEU A 211 -18.76 6.33 32.32
CA LEU A 211 -19.30 5.07 31.81
C LEU A 211 -18.86 4.80 30.38
N LEU A 212 -18.97 5.81 29.50
CA LEU A 212 -18.55 5.68 28.11
C LEU A 212 -17.03 5.53 27.97
N GLN A 213 -16.25 6.17 28.84
CA GLN A 213 -14.78 5.99 28.89
C GLN A 213 -14.37 4.58 29.31
N VAL A 214 -15.01 4.01 30.34
CA VAL A 214 -14.74 2.62 30.77
C VAL A 214 -15.05 1.65 29.64
N GLN A 215 -16.18 1.82 28.96
CA GLN A 215 -16.54 1.01 27.80
C GLN A 215 -15.52 1.14 26.65
N GLN A 216 -15.03 2.36 26.40
CA GLN A 216 -13.99 2.59 25.39
C GLN A 216 -12.66 1.92 25.78
N LEU A 217 -12.30 1.88 27.06
CA LEU A 217 -11.11 1.17 27.55
C LEU A 217 -11.26 -0.35 27.43
N GLU A 218 -12.39 -0.92 27.84
CA GLU A 218 -12.69 -2.35 27.69
C GLU A 218 -12.63 -2.79 26.22
N GLN A 219 -13.07 -1.93 25.30
CA GLN A 219 -12.95 -2.16 23.87
C GLN A 219 -11.49 -2.20 23.41
N ILE A 220 -10.68 -1.22 23.81
CA ILE A 220 -9.26 -1.17 23.45
C ILE A 220 -8.57 -2.45 23.95
N ASP A 221 -8.87 -2.90 25.16
CA ASP A 221 -8.33 -4.14 25.70
C ASP A 221 -8.77 -5.37 24.89
N SER A 222 -10.06 -5.45 24.49
CA SER A 222 -10.57 -6.53 23.63
C SER A 222 -9.91 -6.53 22.24
N GLN A 223 -9.71 -5.35 21.64
CA GLN A 223 -9.03 -5.21 20.35
C GLN A 223 -7.55 -5.59 20.44
N ILE A 224 -6.85 -5.19 21.52
CA ILE A 224 -5.48 -5.61 21.78
C ILE A 224 -5.41 -7.13 21.96
N GLY A 225 -6.35 -7.72 22.70
CA GLY A 225 -6.44 -9.18 22.86
C GLY A 225 -6.59 -9.90 21.51
N GLN A 226 -7.54 -9.48 20.67
CA GLN A 226 -7.74 -10.06 19.34
C GLN A 226 -6.54 -9.86 18.41
N ALA A 227 -5.89 -8.69 18.49
CA ALA A 227 -4.68 -8.39 17.71
C ALA A 227 -3.51 -9.28 18.14
N LEU A 228 -3.32 -9.49 19.45
CA LEU A 228 -2.29 -10.39 19.99
C LEU A 228 -2.56 -11.85 19.61
N GLU A 229 -3.81 -12.33 19.68
CA GLU A 229 -4.17 -13.66 19.19
C GLU A 229 -3.96 -13.81 17.67
N GLY A 230 -4.21 -12.74 16.90
CA GLY A 230 -3.88 -12.68 15.48
C GLY A 230 -2.38 -12.79 15.22
N LEU A 231 -1.58 -12.08 16.02
CA LEU A 231 -0.12 -12.08 15.95
C LEU A 231 0.46 -13.45 16.32
N ASP A 232 -0.04 -14.09 17.38
CA ASP A 232 0.34 -15.44 17.80
C ASP A 232 0.07 -16.47 16.70
N ARG A 233 -1.10 -16.37 16.04
CA ARG A 233 -1.41 -17.20 14.87
C ARG A 233 -0.46 -16.92 13.71
N GLY A 234 -0.14 -15.66 13.48
CA GLY A 234 0.85 -15.26 12.47
C GLY A 234 2.23 -15.87 12.72
N PHE A 235 2.71 -15.86 13.97
CA PHE A 235 3.99 -16.46 14.34
C PHE A 235 4.00 -17.97 14.22
N ARG A 236 2.91 -18.66 14.60
CA ARG A 236 2.79 -20.11 14.40
C ARG A 236 2.82 -20.46 12.91
N ASN A 237 2.05 -19.76 12.09
CA ASN A 237 2.06 -19.95 10.64
C ASN A 237 3.43 -19.68 10.03
N LEU A 238 4.14 -18.64 10.49
CA LEU A 238 5.50 -18.35 10.05
C LEU A 238 6.48 -19.46 10.48
N GLY A 239 6.33 -19.98 11.69
CA GLY A 239 7.10 -21.12 12.19
C GLY A 239 6.89 -22.37 11.33
N ASP A 240 5.63 -22.68 11.00
CA ASP A 240 5.28 -23.80 10.13
C ASP A 240 5.84 -23.62 8.71
N GLN A 241 5.80 -22.40 8.17
CA GLN A 241 6.41 -22.08 6.87
C GLN A 241 7.92 -22.25 6.89
N ILE A 242 8.60 -21.76 7.92
CA ILE A 242 10.06 -21.91 8.08
C ILE A 242 10.43 -23.39 8.15
N ASN A 243 9.71 -24.18 8.95
CA ASN A 243 9.94 -25.62 9.05
C ASN A 243 9.72 -26.33 7.71
N SER A 244 8.67 -25.98 6.97
CA SER A 244 8.42 -26.52 5.62
C SER A 244 9.54 -26.18 4.65
N VAL A 245 10.11 -24.98 4.70
CA VAL A 245 11.25 -24.60 3.84
C VAL A 245 12.51 -25.36 4.22
N PHE A 246 12.75 -25.60 5.52
CA PHE A 246 13.88 -26.43 5.97
C PHE A 246 13.73 -27.89 5.55
N ASP A 247 12.52 -28.44 5.63
CA ASP A 247 12.23 -29.82 5.19
C ASP A 247 12.44 -29.95 3.66
N GLU A 248 11.99 -28.98 2.88
CA GLU A 248 12.21 -28.93 1.43
C GLU A 248 13.71 -28.80 1.10
N LEU A 249 14.43 -27.91 1.78
CA LEU A 249 15.87 -27.73 1.58
C LEU A 249 16.65 -29.01 1.95
N SER A 250 16.28 -29.69 3.04
CA SER A 250 16.88 -30.95 3.46
C SER A 250 16.65 -32.05 2.40
N ALA A 251 15.45 -32.12 1.84
CA ALA A 251 15.14 -33.05 0.75
C ALA A 251 15.98 -32.75 -0.50
N GLN A 252 16.10 -31.48 -0.90
CA GLN A 252 16.92 -31.08 -2.05
C GLN A 252 18.41 -31.37 -1.83
N VAL A 253 18.94 -31.11 -0.64
CA VAL A 253 20.34 -31.44 -0.29
C VAL A 253 20.58 -32.94 -0.34
N SER A 254 19.62 -33.76 0.11
CA SER A 254 19.71 -35.22 0.01
C SER A 254 19.68 -35.71 -1.44
N GLU A 255 18.89 -35.07 -2.31
CA GLU A 255 18.86 -35.37 -3.75
C GLU A 255 20.18 -35.01 -4.43
N VAL A 256 20.73 -33.82 -4.15
CA VAL A 256 22.03 -33.40 -4.68
C VAL A 256 23.13 -34.34 -4.23
N LYS A 257 23.13 -34.76 -2.96
CA LYS A 257 24.09 -35.74 -2.45
C LYS A 257 24.01 -37.06 -3.21
N SER A 258 22.81 -37.60 -3.40
CA SER A 258 22.59 -38.83 -4.20
C SER A 258 23.07 -38.68 -5.63
N SER A 259 22.87 -37.50 -6.24
CA SER A 259 23.37 -37.19 -7.59
C SER A 259 24.90 -37.15 -7.65
N VAL A 260 25.56 -36.52 -6.66
CA VAL A 260 27.02 -36.44 -6.54
C VAL A 260 27.62 -37.82 -6.32
N ASP A 261 27.04 -38.63 -5.43
CA ASP A 261 27.46 -40.02 -5.20
C ASP A 261 27.36 -40.83 -6.51
N GLY A 262 26.26 -40.68 -7.26
CA GLY A 262 26.11 -41.32 -8.57
C GLY A 262 27.08 -40.83 -9.66
N VAL A 263 27.55 -39.58 -9.59
CA VAL A 263 28.63 -39.08 -10.46
C VAL A 263 29.97 -39.67 -10.04
N HIS A 264 30.23 -39.80 -8.74
CA HIS A 264 31.45 -40.39 -8.22
C HIS A 264 31.58 -41.86 -8.65
N ASP A 265 30.50 -42.65 -8.51
CA ASP A 265 30.46 -44.05 -8.97
C ASP A 265 30.76 -44.18 -10.48
N LYS A 266 30.23 -43.25 -11.29
CA LYS A 266 30.51 -43.22 -12.74
C LYS A 266 31.96 -42.83 -13.03
N LEU A 267 32.53 -41.92 -12.26
CA LEU A 267 33.91 -41.47 -12.41
C LEU A 267 34.88 -42.60 -12.04
N ASP A 268 34.59 -43.35 -10.97
CA ASP A 268 35.34 -44.54 -10.60
C ASP A 268 35.26 -45.64 -11.67
N LEU A 269 34.07 -45.85 -12.25
CA LEU A 269 33.90 -46.78 -13.38
C LEU A 269 34.70 -46.33 -14.61
N LEU A 270 34.67 -45.04 -14.95
CA LEU A 270 35.42 -44.48 -16.07
C LEU A 270 36.93 -44.58 -15.82
N LYS A 271 37.38 -44.30 -14.60
CA LYS A 271 38.77 -44.47 -14.21
C LYS A 271 39.22 -45.92 -14.37
N GLY A 272 38.42 -46.88 -13.92
CA GLY A 272 38.70 -48.30 -14.13
C GLY A 272 38.74 -48.70 -15.62
N LYS A 273 37.90 -48.11 -16.47
CA LYS A 273 37.97 -48.31 -17.93
C LYS A 273 39.22 -47.70 -18.55
N MET A 274 39.63 -46.51 -18.10
CA MET A 274 40.85 -45.86 -18.57
C MET A 274 42.10 -46.66 -18.19
N GLU A 275 42.17 -47.16 -16.95
CA GLU A 275 43.27 -48.04 -16.50
C GLU A 275 43.32 -49.33 -17.33
N LEU A 276 42.18 -49.89 -17.70
CA LEU A 276 42.09 -51.06 -18.58
C LEU A 276 42.54 -50.74 -20.03
N ASP A 277 42.12 -49.60 -20.57
CA ASP A 277 42.51 -49.15 -21.90
C ASP A 277 44.00 -48.79 -21.97
N GLU A 278 44.56 -48.23 -20.90
CA GLU A 278 45.99 -47.96 -20.76
C GLU A 278 46.80 -49.26 -20.71
N ALA A 279 46.36 -50.25 -19.93
CA ALA A 279 46.96 -51.59 -19.94
C ALA A 279 46.94 -52.22 -21.35
N ARG A 280 45.80 -52.10 -22.04
CA ARG A 280 45.66 -52.60 -23.42
C ARG A 280 46.57 -51.86 -24.41
N ARG A 281 46.76 -50.55 -24.25
CA ARG A 281 47.71 -49.77 -25.07
C ARG A 281 49.14 -50.21 -24.83
N GLN A 282 49.52 -50.48 -23.57
CA GLN A 282 50.84 -51.00 -23.24
C GLN A 282 51.08 -52.38 -23.88
N ASP A 283 50.11 -53.30 -23.79
CA ASP A 283 50.20 -54.62 -24.44
C ASP A 283 50.40 -54.52 -25.97
N VAL A 284 49.71 -53.57 -26.61
CA VAL A 284 49.86 -53.32 -28.05
C VAL A 284 51.23 -52.74 -28.37
N GLN A 285 51.73 -51.81 -27.55
CA GLN A 285 53.05 -51.21 -27.72
C GLN A 285 54.16 -52.27 -27.57
N ASP A 286 54.07 -53.11 -26.55
CA ASP A 286 55.01 -54.22 -26.33
C ASP A 286 55.00 -55.21 -27.50
N ALA A 287 53.83 -55.48 -28.09
CA ALA A 287 53.70 -56.33 -29.28
C ALA A 287 54.31 -55.67 -30.54
N VAL A 288 54.11 -54.36 -30.72
CA VAL A 288 54.71 -53.58 -31.81
C VAL A 288 56.23 -53.58 -31.69
N ASP A 289 56.76 -53.31 -30.49
CA ASP A 289 58.20 -53.29 -30.24
C ASP A 289 58.81 -54.67 -30.46
N LYS A 290 58.14 -55.75 -30.03
CA LYS A 290 58.55 -57.12 -30.34
C LYS A 290 58.61 -57.38 -31.85
N LYS A 291 57.59 -56.96 -32.61
CA LYS A 291 57.58 -57.12 -34.07
C LYS A 291 58.63 -56.25 -34.76
N HIS A 292 58.91 -55.07 -34.24
CA HIS A 292 59.99 -54.22 -34.73
C HIS A 292 61.35 -54.92 -34.55
N HIS A 293 61.62 -55.51 -33.39
CA HIS A 293 62.85 -56.29 -33.15
C HIS A 293 62.96 -57.51 -34.07
N GLU A 294 61.87 -58.26 -34.30
CA GLU A 294 61.83 -59.37 -35.27
C GLU A 294 62.16 -58.88 -36.70
N LEU A 295 61.60 -57.74 -37.13
CA LEU A 295 61.83 -57.17 -38.45
C LEU A 295 63.27 -56.67 -38.63
N VAL A 296 63.82 -55.98 -37.63
CA VAL A 296 65.22 -55.51 -37.62
C VAL A 296 66.18 -56.70 -37.69
N ALA A 297 65.89 -57.78 -36.97
CA ALA A 297 66.66 -59.03 -37.04
C ALA A 297 66.60 -59.65 -38.45
N MET A 298 65.41 -59.68 -39.08
CA MET A 298 65.24 -60.19 -40.44
C MET A 298 65.97 -59.33 -41.49
N ILE A 299 65.90 -58.00 -41.38
CA ILE A 299 66.64 -57.07 -42.25
C ILE A 299 68.15 -57.29 -42.10
N SER A 300 68.63 -57.47 -40.87
CA SER A 300 70.03 -57.75 -40.59
C SER A 300 70.48 -59.06 -41.25
N GLN A 301 69.69 -60.14 -41.12
CA GLN A 301 69.94 -61.41 -41.79
C GLN A 301 69.95 -61.30 -43.32
N LEU A 302 69.00 -60.57 -43.91
CA LEU A 302 68.95 -60.30 -45.35
C LEU A 302 70.17 -59.51 -45.82
N SER A 303 70.57 -58.47 -45.07
CA SER A 303 71.77 -57.68 -45.39
C SER A 303 73.04 -58.54 -45.35
N GLU A 304 73.12 -59.50 -44.42
CA GLU A 304 74.23 -60.44 -44.32
C GLU A 304 74.19 -61.47 -45.47
N GLN A 305 73.01 -61.97 -45.85
CA GLN A 305 72.86 -62.84 -47.03
C GLN A 305 73.24 -62.13 -48.32
N VAL A 306 72.84 -60.88 -48.50
CA VAL A 306 73.24 -60.05 -49.65
C VAL A 306 74.76 -59.84 -49.65
N ALA A 307 75.36 -59.54 -48.49
CA ALA A 307 76.82 -59.42 -48.38
C ALA A 307 77.56 -60.73 -48.74
N ARG A 308 77.00 -61.89 -48.36
CA ARG A 308 77.57 -63.21 -48.70
C ARG A 308 77.40 -63.57 -50.18
N LEU A 309 76.27 -63.20 -50.80
CA LEU A 309 76.01 -63.45 -52.22
C LEU A 309 76.77 -62.49 -53.14
N SER A 310 77.07 -61.28 -52.67
CA SER A 310 77.88 -60.26 -53.36
C SER A 310 79.39 -60.59 -53.36
N GLY A 311 79.77 -61.87 -53.40
CA GLY A 311 81.16 -62.32 -53.39
C GLY A 311 82.05 -61.43 -54.26
N ASN A 312 83.07 -60.84 -53.63
CA ASN A 312 84.07 -59.92 -54.18
C ASN A 312 83.60 -58.49 -54.48
N ALA A 313 84.28 -57.57 -53.78
CA ALA A 313 84.53 -56.18 -54.15
C ALA A 313 83.29 -55.36 -54.58
N VAL A 314 82.53 -54.88 -53.59
CA VAL A 314 81.72 -53.67 -53.78
C VAL A 314 82.51 -52.46 -53.26
N PRO A 315 82.83 -51.50 -54.15
CA PRO A 315 83.52 -50.26 -53.82
C PRO A 315 82.64 -49.39 -52.92
N THR A 316 83.28 -48.47 -52.21
CA THR A 316 82.69 -47.30 -51.54
C THR A 316 81.56 -46.70 -52.37
N ALA A 317 80.33 -47.13 -52.11
CA ALA A 317 79.12 -46.56 -52.67
C ALA A 317 78.73 -45.38 -51.80
N THR A 318 78.83 -44.20 -52.39
CA THR A 318 78.17 -42.96 -51.99
C THR A 318 76.76 -43.23 -51.42
N PRO A 319 76.36 -42.53 -50.34
CA PRO A 319 75.03 -42.69 -49.76
C PRO A 319 73.99 -42.47 -50.85
N VAL A 320 73.24 -43.52 -51.18
CA VAL A 320 72.04 -43.43 -52.00
C VAL A 320 71.09 -42.52 -51.26
N ARG A 321 71.03 -41.27 -51.70
CA ARG A 321 70.02 -40.31 -51.31
C ARG A 321 68.71 -40.86 -51.85
N ILE A 322 67.92 -41.48 -50.97
CA ILE A 322 66.55 -41.89 -51.26
C ILE A 322 65.75 -40.58 -51.45
N GLU A 323 65.77 -40.02 -52.66
CA GLU A 323 65.01 -38.83 -53.03
C GLU A 323 63.53 -39.15 -53.35
N ASP A 324 63.11 -40.42 -53.20
CA ASP A 324 61.70 -40.78 -53.35
C ASP A 324 60.96 -40.69 -52.00
N THR A 325 60.93 -39.48 -51.43
CA THR A 325 60.12 -39.16 -50.24
C THR A 325 58.62 -39.26 -50.50
N ARG A 326 58.20 -39.40 -51.77
CA ARG A 326 56.79 -39.48 -52.16
C ARG A 326 56.10 -40.73 -51.63
N ALA A 327 56.76 -41.89 -51.67
CA ALA A 327 56.18 -43.12 -51.15
C ALA A 327 56.03 -43.08 -49.62
N VAL A 328 56.99 -42.47 -48.92
CA VAL A 328 56.94 -42.28 -47.46
C VAL A 328 55.91 -41.23 -47.06
N ASP A 329 55.81 -40.13 -47.82
CA ASP A 329 54.82 -39.07 -47.59
C ASP A 329 53.39 -39.55 -47.89
N ASP A 330 53.18 -40.39 -48.90
CA ASP A 330 51.87 -40.98 -49.18
C ASP A 330 51.47 -42.00 -48.10
N LEU A 331 52.40 -42.80 -47.57
CA LEU A 331 52.17 -43.64 -46.40
C LEU A 331 51.85 -42.80 -45.14
N ARG A 332 52.53 -41.66 -44.95
CA ARG A 332 52.28 -40.75 -43.83
C ARG A 332 50.92 -40.05 -43.95
N ARG A 333 50.49 -39.69 -45.17
CA ARG A 333 49.14 -39.17 -45.44
C ARG A 333 48.07 -40.24 -45.27
N GLN A 334 48.30 -41.47 -45.72
CA GLN A 334 47.35 -42.57 -45.52
C GLN A 334 47.21 -42.93 -44.04
N ALA A 335 48.32 -42.94 -43.28
CA ALA A 335 48.30 -43.11 -41.83
C ALA A 335 47.59 -41.95 -41.12
N GLY A 336 47.84 -40.71 -41.53
CA GLY A 336 47.17 -39.52 -40.99
C GLY A 336 45.67 -39.49 -41.30
N ALA A 337 45.27 -39.89 -42.51
CA ALA A 337 43.87 -40.02 -42.90
C ALA A 337 43.17 -41.15 -42.13
N ALA A 338 43.82 -42.29 -41.92
CA ALA A 338 43.29 -43.39 -41.11
C ALA A 338 43.16 -42.99 -39.62
N LEU A 339 44.10 -42.19 -39.09
CA LEU A 339 44.02 -41.66 -37.72
C LEU A 339 42.90 -40.62 -37.58
N ALA A 340 42.76 -39.72 -38.56
CA ALA A 340 41.68 -38.73 -38.62
C ALA A 340 40.31 -39.38 -38.81
N GLN A 341 40.21 -40.48 -39.56
CA GLN A 341 38.98 -41.24 -39.71
C GLN A 341 38.65 -42.04 -38.44
N ARG A 342 39.66 -42.46 -37.67
CA ARG A 342 39.49 -43.02 -36.32
C ARG A 342 39.06 -41.96 -35.28
N GLN A 343 39.64 -40.76 -35.31
CA GLN A 343 39.23 -39.64 -34.45
C GLN A 343 37.85 -39.09 -34.82
N ALA A 344 37.49 -39.09 -36.10
CA ALA A 344 36.12 -38.79 -36.55
C ALA A 344 35.10 -39.87 -36.12
N SER A 345 35.58 -41.07 -35.74
CA SER A 345 34.79 -42.13 -35.12
C SER A 345 34.85 -42.16 -33.59
N GLU A 346 35.51 -41.18 -32.94
CA GLU A 346 35.55 -41.10 -31.48
C GLU A 346 34.17 -40.77 -30.90
N ASN A 347 33.63 -41.84 -30.32
CA ASN A 347 32.65 -41.99 -29.28
C ASN A 347 31.46 -41.01 -29.28
N PRO A 348 30.33 -41.34 -29.94
CA PRO A 348 29.07 -40.60 -29.80
C PRO A 348 28.60 -40.45 -28.34
N GLU A 349 29.10 -41.27 -27.41
CA GLU A 349 28.86 -41.10 -25.97
C GLU A 349 29.53 -39.85 -25.38
N GLU A 350 30.75 -39.47 -25.78
CA GLU A 350 31.38 -38.24 -25.28
C GLU A 350 30.62 -36.99 -25.74
N ARG A 351 30.09 -37.02 -26.97
CA ARG A 351 29.24 -35.95 -27.49
C ARG A 351 27.91 -35.88 -26.73
N LYS A 352 27.32 -37.02 -26.34
CA LYS A 352 26.15 -37.06 -25.46
C LYS A 352 26.45 -36.55 -24.06
N GLN A 353 27.62 -36.87 -23.50
CA GLN A 353 28.04 -36.39 -22.18
C GLN A 353 28.26 -34.88 -22.17
N ALA A 354 28.87 -34.31 -23.22
CA ALA A 354 29.02 -32.86 -23.36
C ALA A 354 27.65 -32.14 -23.46
N ILE A 355 26.69 -32.73 -24.19
CA ILE A 355 25.31 -32.21 -24.26
C ILE A 355 24.62 -32.30 -22.90
N ALA A 356 24.76 -33.43 -22.20
CA ALA A 356 24.17 -33.61 -20.86
C ALA A 356 24.76 -32.63 -19.83
N LEU A 357 26.07 -32.35 -19.90
CA LEU A 357 26.72 -31.38 -19.03
C LEU A 357 26.20 -29.95 -19.31
N ALA A 358 26.06 -29.57 -20.58
CA ALA A 358 25.49 -28.28 -20.97
C ALA A 358 24.03 -28.13 -20.51
N GLU A 359 23.24 -29.20 -20.54
CA GLU A 359 21.85 -29.19 -20.07
C GLU A 359 21.76 -29.03 -18.54
N VAL A 360 22.67 -29.66 -17.78
CA VAL A 360 22.78 -29.47 -16.32
C VAL A 360 23.17 -28.03 -15.99
N THR A 361 24.14 -27.45 -16.70
CA THR A 361 24.54 -26.04 -16.49
C THR A 361 23.36 -25.10 -16.77
N GLN A 362 22.60 -25.35 -17.84
CA GLN A 362 21.43 -24.55 -18.20
C GLN A 362 20.29 -24.65 -17.15
N ARG A 363 20.04 -25.84 -16.59
CA ARG A 363 19.04 -26.02 -15.51
C ARG A 363 19.45 -25.33 -14.22
N PHE A 364 20.74 -25.36 -13.88
CA PHE A 364 21.29 -24.65 -12.73
C PHE A 364 21.11 -23.12 -12.86
N ASP A 365 21.45 -22.54 -14.01
CA ASP A 365 21.24 -21.11 -14.29
C ASP A 365 19.75 -20.71 -14.20
N ALA A 366 18.85 -21.55 -14.72
CA ALA A 366 17.41 -21.32 -14.64
C ALA A 366 16.88 -21.39 -13.20
N ALA A 367 17.39 -22.31 -12.37
CA ALA A 367 17.03 -22.41 -10.96
C ALA A 367 17.54 -21.19 -10.17
N MET A 368 18.77 -20.75 -10.43
CA MET A 368 19.35 -19.53 -9.83
C MET A 368 18.56 -18.27 -10.19
N HIS A 369 18.12 -18.15 -11.45
CA HIS A 369 17.24 -17.04 -11.88
C HIS A 369 15.87 -17.04 -11.19
N ARG A 370 15.30 -18.22 -10.88
CA ARG A 370 14.02 -18.33 -10.16
C ARG A 370 14.15 -18.03 -8.67
N ALA A 371 15.24 -18.49 -8.04
CA ALA A 371 15.47 -18.30 -6.61
C ALA A 371 15.86 -16.86 -6.26
N PHE A 372 16.58 -16.16 -7.15
CA PHE A 372 17.15 -14.84 -6.86
C PHE A 372 16.91 -13.80 -7.97
N PRO A 373 15.64 -13.50 -8.33
CA PRO A 373 15.32 -12.63 -9.47
C PRO A 373 15.83 -11.18 -9.32
N HIS A 374 16.07 -10.75 -8.09
CA HIS A 374 16.48 -9.38 -7.73
C HIS A 374 18.01 -9.17 -7.75
N LEU A 375 18.82 -10.23 -7.75
CA LEU A 375 20.29 -10.14 -7.78
C LEU A 375 20.86 -10.08 -9.21
N MET A 376 20.08 -10.50 -10.22
CA MET A 376 20.55 -10.62 -11.61
C MET A 376 19.82 -9.68 -12.60
N ALA A 377 19.04 -8.71 -12.12
CA ALA A 377 18.42 -7.70 -12.98
C ALA A 377 19.47 -6.63 -13.36
N PRO A 378 19.69 -6.35 -14.67
CA PRO A 378 20.57 -5.26 -15.07
C PRO A 378 19.99 -3.94 -14.57
N THR A 379 20.82 -3.16 -13.87
CA THR A 379 20.40 -1.85 -13.33
C THR A 379 19.95 -0.93 -14.45
N ALA A 380 18.86 -0.19 -14.22
CA ALA A 380 18.22 0.68 -15.21
C ALA A 380 19.13 1.83 -15.74
N ALA A 381 20.34 1.97 -15.23
CA ALA A 381 21.35 2.94 -15.65
C ALA A 381 21.97 2.63 -17.03
N GLU A 382 21.90 1.39 -17.54
CA GLU A 382 22.49 1.04 -18.83
C GLU A 382 21.58 1.25 -20.05
N ARG A 383 20.31 1.67 -19.87
CA ARG A 383 19.33 1.81 -20.97
C ARG A 383 19.04 3.24 -21.43
N SER A 384 19.49 4.29 -20.74
CA SER A 384 19.21 5.68 -21.13
C SER A 384 20.41 6.38 -21.77
N GLY A 385 20.61 6.13 -23.07
CA GLY A 385 21.47 6.96 -23.92
C GLY A 385 20.87 8.35 -24.13
N ILE A 386 21.03 9.27 -23.16
CA ILE A 386 20.59 10.67 -23.29
C ILE A 386 21.80 11.61 -23.27
N ARG A 387 22.10 12.23 -24.42
CA ARG A 387 23.01 13.38 -24.55
C ARG A 387 22.34 14.66 -24.04
N PRO A 388 23.05 15.58 -23.36
CA PRO A 388 22.48 16.85 -22.93
C PRO A 388 22.53 17.89 -24.06
N ALA A 389 21.40 18.56 -24.31
CA ALA A 389 21.33 19.72 -25.18
C ALA A 389 21.48 21.01 -24.36
N ILE A 390 22.24 21.94 -24.93
CA ILE A 390 22.73 23.19 -24.39
C ILE A 390 21.61 24.24 -24.28
N SER A 391 21.70 25.06 -23.24
CA SER A 391 20.82 26.21 -22.99
C SER A 391 20.94 27.28 -24.07
N SER A 392 19.82 27.89 -24.45
CA SER A 392 19.79 29.17 -25.14
C SER A 392 18.60 29.97 -24.60
N GLY A 393 18.91 31.09 -23.94
CA GLY A 393 17.92 32.07 -23.51
C GLY A 393 17.56 33.06 -24.61
N ALA A 394 16.37 33.67 -24.49
CA ALA A 394 16.12 35.06 -24.88
C ALA A 394 14.74 35.53 -24.36
N SER A 395 14.81 36.56 -23.52
CA SER A 395 13.91 37.71 -23.33
C SER A 395 12.64 37.82 -24.18
N SER A 396 11.51 38.11 -23.53
CA SER A 396 10.60 39.17 -23.97
C SER A 396 9.94 39.88 -22.79
N LEU A 397 9.85 41.20 -22.94
CA LEU A 397 9.38 42.23 -22.03
C LEU A 397 7.88 42.51 -22.25
N PHE A 398 7.30 43.26 -21.29
CA PHE A 398 6.00 43.94 -21.29
C PHE A 398 4.74 43.12 -20.96
N ASN A 399 4.22 43.28 -19.74
CA ASN A 399 3.07 44.19 -19.56
C ASN A 399 2.93 44.69 -18.11
N ARG A 400 2.76 46.01 -17.97
CA ARG A 400 2.48 46.75 -16.73
C ARG A 400 0.98 46.66 -16.43
N SER A 401 0.58 46.34 -15.20
CA SER A 401 -0.70 46.81 -14.65
C SER A 401 -0.65 46.99 -13.13
N ALA A 402 -0.92 48.23 -12.73
CA ALA A 402 -1.35 48.79 -11.45
C ALA A 402 -1.08 48.03 -10.13
N SER A 403 -0.21 48.63 -9.30
CA SER A 403 -0.11 48.38 -7.86
C SER A 403 -1.27 49.06 -7.08
N PRO A 404 -1.85 48.41 -6.05
CA PRO A 404 -2.74 49.07 -5.09
C PRO A 404 -1.93 49.82 -4.00
N PRO A 405 -2.54 50.79 -3.28
CA PRO A 405 -1.84 51.70 -2.38
C PRO A 405 -1.33 51.01 -1.10
N PRO A 406 -0.31 51.59 -0.42
CA PRO A 406 0.34 50.96 0.72
C PRO A 406 -0.60 50.94 1.94
N ARG A 407 -0.87 49.74 2.46
CA ARG A 407 -1.50 49.57 3.77
C ARG A 407 -0.47 49.90 4.87
N LYS A 408 -0.90 50.72 5.82
CA LYS A 408 -0.15 51.08 7.04
C LYS A 408 0.32 49.81 7.76
N ARG A 409 1.62 49.76 8.08
CA ARG A 409 2.23 48.71 8.91
C ARG A 409 1.65 48.78 10.33
N PRO A 410 1.13 47.68 10.90
CA PRO A 410 0.87 47.61 12.33
C PRO A 410 2.20 47.55 13.11
N PRO A 411 2.21 47.92 14.41
CA PRO A 411 3.40 47.91 15.25
C PRO A 411 4.00 46.50 15.39
N ALA A 412 5.32 46.47 15.61
CA ALA A 412 6.20 45.31 15.43
C ALA A 412 6.24 44.31 16.58
N ASP A 413 5.27 44.30 17.49
CA ASP A 413 5.23 43.38 18.62
C ASP A 413 4.08 42.38 18.45
N GLY A 414 4.36 41.24 17.83
CA GLY A 414 3.39 40.16 17.71
C GLY A 414 4.07 38.84 17.35
N PRO A 415 3.63 37.70 17.93
CA PRO A 415 4.31 36.42 17.77
C PRO A 415 4.42 36.00 16.30
N ALA A 416 5.51 35.31 15.96
CA ALA A 416 5.80 34.79 14.64
C ALA A 416 4.56 34.14 14.02
N ARG A 417 4.16 34.62 12.83
CA ARG A 417 2.95 34.14 12.15
C ARG A 417 3.32 33.00 11.20
N PHE A 418 2.82 31.82 11.52
CA PHE A 418 2.83 30.66 10.64
C PHE A 418 1.50 30.61 9.87
N SER A 419 1.55 30.54 8.54
CA SER A 419 0.36 30.29 7.75
C SER A 419 0.56 29.11 6.81
N VAL A 420 -0.38 28.16 6.85
CA VAL A 420 -0.47 27.03 5.92
C VAL A 420 -1.62 27.31 4.96
N SER A 421 -1.35 27.20 3.67
CA SER A 421 -2.38 27.29 2.64
C SER A 421 -2.34 26.06 1.76
N VAL A 422 -3.46 25.35 1.69
CA VAL A 422 -3.67 24.20 0.81
C VAL A 422 -4.34 24.70 -0.46
N TYR A 423 -3.78 24.37 -1.62
CA TYR A 423 -4.37 24.75 -2.89
C TYR A 423 -4.43 23.54 -3.83
N ARG A 424 -5.50 23.51 -4.63
CA ARG A 424 -5.67 22.51 -5.69
C ARG A 424 -5.16 23.14 -6.99
N GLY A 425 -4.04 22.62 -7.51
CA GLY A 425 -3.54 23.01 -8.82
C GLY A 425 -4.43 22.48 -9.95
N SER A 426 -4.25 23.00 -11.16
CA SER A 426 -4.90 22.53 -12.39
C SER A 426 -4.38 21.17 -12.92
N SER A 427 -3.69 20.41 -12.07
CA SER A 427 -3.03 19.12 -12.34
C SER A 427 -3.31 18.19 -11.14
N PRO A 428 -3.16 16.84 -11.20
CA PRO A 428 -3.67 15.95 -10.15
C PRO A 428 -2.91 16.04 -8.81
N CYS A 429 -1.98 16.98 -8.66
CA CYS A 429 -1.22 17.19 -7.43
C CYS A 429 -1.92 18.22 -6.53
N ALA A 430 -2.21 17.83 -5.29
CA ALA A 430 -2.52 18.77 -4.22
C ALA A 430 -1.19 19.34 -3.66
N GLY A 431 -1.13 20.66 -3.46
CA GLY A 431 0.07 21.32 -2.93
C GLY A 431 -0.20 21.96 -1.58
N ILE A 432 0.78 21.87 -0.67
CA ILE A 432 0.80 22.60 0.59
C ILE A 432 1.87 23.70 0.49
N ARG A 433 1.47 24.95 0.69
CA ARG A 433 2.39 26.09 0.81
C ARG A 433 2.54 26.45 2.27
N PHE A 434 3.79 26.46 2.73
CA PHE A 434 4.18 26.99 4.03
C PHE A 434 4.74 28.40 3.83
N SER A 435 4.26 29.35 4.62
CA SER A 435 4.86 30.68 4.66
C SER A 435 5.22 31.00 6.10
N LEU A 436 6.53 31.14 6.33
CA LEU A 436 7.11 31.53 7.60
C LEU A 436 7.62 32.96 7.44
N VAL A 437 7.14 33.87 8.28
CA VAL A 437 7.69 35.23 8.37
C VAL A 437 8.39 35.32 9.73
N PRO A 438 9.73 35.15 9.79
CA PRO A 438 10.46 35.33 11.03
C PRO A 438 10.54 36.83 11.37
N GLU A 439 10.65 37.13 12.66
CA GLU A 439 11.12 38.45 13.11
C GLU A 439 12.57 38.65 12.66
N ALA A 440 12.97 39.92 12.50
CA ALA A 440 14.27 40.29 11.94
C ALA A 440 15.42 39.60 12.70
N GLY A 441 16.05 38.60 12.06
CA GLY A 441 17.26 37.92 12.56
C GLY A 441 17.08 36.48 13.06
N GLY A 442 15.88 35.90 13.05
CA GLY A 442 15.68 34.51 13.50
C GLY A 442 15.86 33.46 12.40
N GLN A 443 16.66 32.41 12.67
CA GLN A 443 16.69 31.17 11.88
C GLN A 443 15.52 30.25 12.26
N ALA A 444 15.01 29.46 11.32
CA ALA A 444 13.94 28.51 11.57
C ALA A 444 14.38 27.08 11.24
N THR A 445 14.15 26.14 12.16
CA THR A 445 14.45 24.72 11.98
C THR A 445 13.20 24.00 11.46
N VAL A 446 13.33 23.28 10.35
CA VAL A 446 12.24 22.47 9.78
C VAL A 446 12.30 21.08 10.41
N LEU A 447 11.26 20.71 11.15
CA LEU A 447 11.11 19.35 11.69
C LEU A 447 10.34 18.49 10.69
N THR A 448 10.96 17.40 10.23
CA THR A 448 10.28 16.38 9.42
C THR A 448 10.05 15.13 10.26
N SER A 449 8.81 14.64 10.26
CA SER A 449 8.42 13.38 10.91
C SER A 449 8.27 12.28 9.86
N ASN A 450 8.87 11.13 10.10
CA ASN A 450 8.50 9.86 9.47
C ASN A 450 8.11 8.84 10.56
N ASN A 451 7.64 7.65 10.14
CA ASN A 451 7.18 6.58 11.03
C ASN A 451 8.23 6.02 12.03
N ARG A 452 9.42 6.62 12.16
CA ARG A 452 10.47 6.24 13.11
C ARG A 452 10.92 7.33 14.09
N GLY A 453 10.23 8.48 14.14
CA GLY A 453 10.49 9.55 15.12
C GLY A 453 10.94 10.89 14.50
N LEU A 454 11.04 11.93 15.34
CA LEU A 454 11.52 13.26 14.92
C LEU A 454 13.02 13.23 14.64
N ILE A 455 13.43 13.79 13.51
CA ILE A 455 14.83 14.04 13.16
C ILE A 455 14.99 15.55 12.95
N ASP A 456 16.03 16.14 13.54
CA ASP A 456 16.40 17.54 13.28
C ASP A 456 16.83 17.71 11.82
N GLY A 457 16.10 18.55 11.08
CA GLY A 457 16.41 18.91 9.71
C GLY A 457 17.42 20.06 9.61
N PRO A 458 18.08 20.24 8.44
CA PRO A 458 19.03 21.32 8.24
C PRO A 458 18.37 22.69 8.37
N GLU A 459 19.14 23.69 8.83
CA GLU A 459 18.71 25.09 8.88
C GLU A 459 18.41 25.60 7.47
N VAL A 460 17.23 26.18 7.27
CA VAL A 460 16.82 26.72 5.96
C VAL A 460 16.60 28.23 6.09
N PRO A 461 17.12 29.07 5.16
CA PRO A 461 16.98 30.53 5.24
C PRO A 461 15.52 31.00 5.19
N ALA A 462 15.24 32.28 5.44
CA ALA A 462 13.88 32.81 5.33
C ALA A 462 13.37 32.73 3.87
N GLY A 463 12.20 32.12 3.65
CA GLY A 463 11.67 31.92 2.30
C GLY A 463 10.27 31.30 2.24
N SER A 464 9.69 31.27 1.05
CA SER A 464 8.43 30.57 0.75
C SER A 464 8.76 29.16 0.27
N TYR A 465 8.30 28.16 1.00
CA TYR A 465 8.60 26.75 0.72
C TYR A 465 7.37 26.07 0.13
N ARG A 466 7.58 25.33 -0.97
CA ARG A 466 6.55 24.54 -1.63
C ARG A 466 6.91 23.08 -1.46
N LEU A 467 6.06 22.33 -0.76
CA LEU A 467 6.14 20.87 -0.72
C LEU A 467 5.13 20.33 -1.73
N SER A 468 5.63 19.58 -2.72
CA SER A 468 4.79 18.84 -3.66
C SER A 468 4.82 17.38 -3.25
N LEU A 469 3.66 16.83 -2.87
CA LEU A 469 3.50 15.39 -2.68
C LEU A 469 3.05 14.81 -4.02
N CYS A 470 3.90 13.99 -4.62
CA CYS A 470 3.57 13.17 -5.77
C CYS A 470 3.59 11.72 -5.32
N ASP A 471 2.57 10.93 -5.66
CA ASP A 471 2.57 9.49 -5.41
C ASP A 471 3.66 8.82 -6.28
N GLN A 472 4.81 8.51 -5.67
CA GLN A 472 5.73 7.45 -6.07
C GLN A 472 6.38 6.83 -4.83
#